data_AF-A0A327JTR1-F1
#
_entry.id   AF-A0A327JTR1-F1
#
_cell.length_a   1.000
_cell.length_b   1.000
_cell.length_c   1.000
_cell.angle_alpha   90.00
_cell.angle_beta   90.00
_cell.angle_gamma   90.00
#
_symmetry.space_group_name_H-M   'P 1'
#
loop_
_entity.id
_entity.type
_entity.pdbx_description
1 polymer ?
#
loop_
_entity_poly.entity_id
_entity_poly.type
_entity_poly.pdbx_seq_one_letter_code
_entity_poly.pdbx_strand_id
1 'polypeptide(L)'
;MTAALTGRPRLRLPATAQAGEVVEIRTLVDHPMETGLRKGDDGQPVPRDMLARLIVRANGAVVFTAEFRNATSANPYLVFFLRIERTTELAFTWLHEDGRSLTAAARIVVA
;
A
#
# COMPACT_ATOMS: atom_id res chain seq x y z
N MET A 1 17.96 13.01 2.34
CA MET A 1 16.77 12.29 2.84
C MET A 1 15.62 12.65 1.91
N THR A 2 15.16 11.71 1.08
CA THR A 2 14.05 11.97 0.13
C THR A 2 12.78 12.27 0.93
N ALA A 3 12.04 13.31 0.56
CA ALA A 3 10.83 13.73 1.25
C ALA A 3 9.77 12.60 1.28
N ALA A 4 8.96 12.53 2.34
CA ALA A 4 7.85 11.59 2.40
C ALA A 4 6.86 11.85 1.24
N LEU A 5 6.32 10.78 0.67
CA LEU A 5 5.28 10.88 -0.34
C LEU A 5 3.99 11.41 0.30
N THR A 6 3.36 12.41 -0.30
CA THR A 6 2.08 12.95 0.17
C THR A 6 0.94 12.01 -0.24
N GLY A 7 0.24 11.44 0.73
CA GLY A 7 -0.94 10.61 0.52
C GLY A 7 -1.50 10.17 1.87
N ARG A 8 -2.79 9.87 1.95
CA ARG A 8 -3.41 9.37 3.20
C ARG A 8 -3.68 7.87 3.07
N PRO A 9 -2.89 7.00 3.72
CA PRO A 9 -3.20 5.58 3.80
C PRO A 9 -4.46 5.37 4.63
N ARG A 10 -5.31 4.47 4.17
CA ARG A 10 -6.47 3.95 4.89
C ARG A 10 -6.34 2.44 4.96
N LEU A 11 -6.32 1.93 6.19
CA LEU A 11 -6.22 0.50 6.48
C LEU A 11 -7.52 0.04 7.10
N ARG A 12 -8.07 -1.06 6.62
CA ARG A 12 -9.21 -1.74 7.25
C ARG A 12 -8.88 -3.20 7.45
N LEU A 13 -8.82 -3.59 8.71
CA LEU A 13 -8.46 -4.91 9.22
C LEU A 13 -9.06 -5.06 10.62
N PRO A 14 -9.27 -6.28 11.14
CA PRO A 14 -9.73 -6.47 12.51
C PRO A 14 -8.63 -6.08 13.51
N ALA A 15 -9.03 -5.56 14.67
CA ALA A 15 -8.10 -5.26 15.77
C ALA A 15 -7.64 -6.52 16.53
N THR A 16 -8.43 -7.59 16.44
CA THR A 16 -8.22 -8.87 17.14
C THR A 16 -8.42 -10.05 16.20
N ALA A 17 -7.75 -11.17 16.45
CA ALA A 17 -7.94 -12.42 15.73
C ALA A 17 -7.70 -13.63 16.66
N GLN A 18 -8.21 -14.80 16.32
CA GLN A 18 -7.80 -16.06 16.96
C GLN A 18 -6.48 -16.57 16.36
N ALA A 19 -5.71 -17.33 17.12
CA ALA A 19 -4.53 -18.01 16.59
C ALA A 19 -4.93 -18.94 15.44
N GLY A 20 -4.29 -18.77 14.28
CA GLY A 20 -4.57 -19.51 13.05
C GLY A 20 -5.70 -18.92 12.20
N GLU A 21 -6.37 -17.85 12.64
CA GLU A 21 -7.43 -17.18 11.89
C GLU A 21 -6.87 -16.52 10.62
N VAL A 22 -7.60 -16.64 9.51
CA VAL A 22 -7.32 -15.91 8.27
C VAL A 22 -8.15 -14.64 8.25
N VAL A 23 -7.48 -13.49 8.27
CA VAL A 23 -8.11 -12.18 8.29
C VAL A 23 -7.98 -11.48 6.94
N GLU A 24 -8.99 -10.71 6.58
CA GLU A 24 -8.96 -9.85 5.39
C GLU A 24 -8.29 -8.51 5.73
N ILE A 25 -7.32 -8.12 4.91
CA ILE A 25 -6.62 -6.85 4.98
C ILE A 25 -7.00 -6.03 3.75
N ARG A 26 -7.56 -4.84 3.98
CA ARG A 26 -7.89 -3.88 2.92
C ARG A 26 -7.01 -2.66 3.09
N THR A 27 -6.44 -2.21 1.99
CA THR A 27 -5.58 -1.03 1.94
C THR A 27 -6.06 -0.10 0.85
N LEU A 28 -6.00 1.20 1.11
CA LEU A 28 -6.23 2.25 0.13
C LEU A 28 -5.22 3.36 0.38
N VAL A 29 -4.60 3.89 -0.67
CA VAL A 29 -3.74 5.08 -0.57
C VAL A 29 -4.22 6.14 -1.55
N ASP A 30 -4.34 7.39 -1.10
CA ASP A 30 -4.62 8.52 -2.01
C ASP A 30 -3.37 8.79 -2.88
N HIS A 31 -3.48 8.52 -4.18
CA HIS A 31 -2.39 8.70 -5.16
C HIS A 31 -2.94 8.77 -6.59
N PRO A 32 -2.48 9.69 -7.46
CA PRO A 32 -3.04 9.86 -8.80
C PRO A 32 -2.76 8.69 -9.75
N MET A 33 -1.61 8.02 -9.60
CA MET A 33 -1.17 6.95 -10.51
C MET A 33 -1.12 7.40 -11.98
N GLU A 34 -0.56 8.60 -12.22
CA GLU A 34 -0.43 9.16 -13.56
C GLU A 34 0.59 8.36 -14.37
N THR A 35 0.11 7.70 -15.42
CA THR A 35 0.92 6.78 -16.24
C THR A 35 1.93 7.49 -17.13
N GLY A 36 1.68 8.77 -17.43
CA GLY A 36 2.42 9.53 -18.43
C GLY A 36 1.85 9.42 -19.85
N LEU A 37 0.77 8.66 -20.03
CA LEU A 37 0.15 8.43 -21.35
C LEU A 37 -0.96 9.43 -21.66
N ARG A 38 -1.53 10.09 -20.64
CA ARG A 38 -2.60 11.08 -20.80
C ARG A 38 -2.01 12.40 -21.30
N LYS A 39 -2.72 13.07 -22.20
CA LYS A 39 -2.42 14.43 -22.63
C LYS A 39 -3.16 15.45 -21.76
N GLY A 40 -2.48 16.54 -21.41
CA GLY A 40 -3.07 17.71 -20.78
C GLY A 40 -3.83 18.58 -21.77
N ASP A 41 -4.41 19.67 -21.27
CA ASP A 41 -5.19 20.63 -22.08
C ASP A 41 -4.31 21.38 -23.09
N ASP A 42 -3.01 21.45 -22.83
CA ASP A 42 -1.97 21.97 -23.73
C ASP A 42 -1.53 20.96 -24.81
N GLY A 43 -2.13 19.76 -24.83
CA GLY A 43 -1.81 18.68 -25.73
C GLY A 43 -0.51 17.92 -25.41
N GLN A 44 0.21 18.31 -24.34
CA GLN A 44 1.46 17.67 -23.93
C GLN A 44 1.21 16.47 -23.01
N PRO A 45 2.08 15.45 -23.00
CA PRO A 45 1.99 14.36 -22.04
C PRO A 45 2.11 14.88 -20.61
N VAL A 46 1.21 14.45 -19.73
CA VAL A 46 1.33 14.75 -18.30
C VAL A 46 2.50 13.93 -17.74
N PRO A 47 3.37 14.51 -16.89
CA PRO A 47 4.48 13.76 -16.30
C PRO A 47 4.00 12.54 -15.50
N ARG A 48 4.75 11.45 -15.62
CA ARG A 48 4.50 10.20 -14.89
C ARG A 48 4.67 10.40 -13.39
N ASP A 49 3.70 9.91 -12.62
CA ASP A 49 3.66 9.97 -11.14
C ASP A 49 2.98 8.69 -10.63
N MET A 50 3.77 7.64 -10.37
CA MET A 50 3.28 6.31 -10.04
C MET A 50 3.97 5.71 -8.82
N LEU A 51 3.17 5.06 -7.99
CA LEU A 51 3.68 4.07 -7.05
C LEU A 51 4.30 2.90 -7.83
N ALA A 52 5.40 2.36 -7.31
CA ALA A 52 6.10 1.21 -7.84
C ALA A 52 5.68 -0.10 -7.14
N ARG A 53 5.55 -0.07 -5.80
CA ARG A 53 5.33 -1.28 -5.00
C ARG A 53 4.64 -0.98 -3.67
N LEU A 54 3.78 -1.89 -3.21
CA LEU A 54 3.39 -2.03 -1.81
C LEU A 54 4.18 -3.20 -1.20
N ILE A 55 4.82 -2.98 -0.05
CA ILE A 55 5.45 -4.01 0.77
C ILE A 55 4.75 -4.03 2.13
N VAL A 56 4.31 -5.21 2.57
CA VAL A 56 3.71 -5.41 3.89
C VAL A 56 4.58 -6.37 4.69
N ARG A 57 4.93 -5.95 5.90
CA ARG A 57 5.69 -6.75 6.86
C ARG A 57 4.85 -7.08 8.08
N ALA A 58 4.91 -8.33 8.51
CA ALA A 58 4.36 -8.80 9.78
C ALA A 58 5.52 -9.12 10.73
N ASN A 59 5.60 -8.43 11.87
CA ASN A 59 6.68 -8.60 12.85
C ASN A 59 8.08 -8.54 12.20
N GLY A 60 8.27 -7.63 11.23
CA GLY A 60 9.52 -7.43 10.50
C GLY A 60 9.72 -8.33 9.26
N ALA A 61 9.01 -9.44 9.12
CA ALA A 61 9.11 -10.33 7.95
C ALA A 61 8.17 -9.88 6.82
N VAL A 62 8.63 -9.88 5.57
CA VAL A 62 7.76 -9.57 4.41
C VAL A 62 6.73 -10.69 4.25
N VAL A 63 5.45 -10.33 4.24
CA VAL A 63 4.33 -11.28 4.09
C VAL A 63 3.52 -11.03 2.82
N PHE A 64 3.59 -9.83 2.26
CA PHE A 64 2.90 -9.50 1.01
C PHE A 64 3.67 -8.43 0.25
N THR A 65 3.71 -8.58 -1.08
CA THR A 65 4.21 -7.56 -1.99
C THR A 65 3.29 -7.46 -3.20
N ALA A 66 2.93 -6.24 -3.59
CA ALA A 66 2.24 -5.97 -4.84
C ALA A 66 3.06 -4.98 -5.67
N GLU A 67 3.21 -5.27 -6.96
CA GLU A 67 3.84 -4.36 -7.90
C GLU A 67 2.78 -3.57 -8.65
N PHE A 68 2.95 -2.26 -8.68
CA PHE A 68 2.08 -1.37 -9.44
C PHE A 68 2.73 -1.10 -10.80
N ARG A 69 1.91 -1.13 -11.84
CA ARG A 69 2.28 -0.86 -13.23
C ARG A 69 1.17 -0.05 -13.90
N ASN A 70 1.39 0.32 -15.15
CA ASN A 70 0.32 0.87 -15.99
C ASN A 70 -0.92 -0.04 -15.93
N ALA A 71 -2.10 0.57 -15.96
CA ALA A 71 -3.40 -0.04 -15.64
C ALA A 71 -3.73 -0.20 -14.14
N THR A 72 -2.88 0.24 -13.21
CA THR A 72 -3.32 0.46 -11.83
C THR A 72 -4.14 1.74 -11.75
N SER A 73 -5.36 1.65 -11.25
CA SER A 73 -6.24 2.80 -11.05
C SER A 73 -5.67 3.82 -10.05
N ALA A 74 -6.08 5.08 -10.20
CA ALA A 74 -5.91 6.08 -9.16
C ALA A 74 -6.50 5.60 -7.82
N ASN A 75 -5.90 6.07 -6.74
CA ASN A 75 -6.15 5.63 -5.36
C ASN A 75 -6.08 4.11 -5.18
N PRO A 76 -4.90 3.48 -5.39
CA PRO A 76 -4.78 2.03 -5.38
C PRO A 76 -5.41 1.38 -4.16
N TYR A 77 -6.37 0.50 -4.41
CA TYR A 77 -7.08 -0.29 -3.42
C TYR A 77 -6.71 -1.77 -3.58
N LEU A 78 -6.19 -2.38 -2.52
CA LEU A 78 -5.80 -3.79 -2.53
C LEU A 78 -6.49 -4.52 -1.37
N VAL A 79 -6.96 -5.72 -1.67
CA VAL A 79 -7.50 -6.67 -0.68
C VAL A 79 -6.68 -7.96 -0.76
N PHE A 80 -6.21 -8.42 0.39
CA PHE A 80 -5.50 -9.68 0.52
C PHE A 80 -5.78 -10.29 1.89
N PHE A 81 -5.38 -11.53 2.09
CA PHE A 81 -5.63 -12.27 3.32
C PHE A 81 -4.31 -12.65 3.98
N LEU A 82 -4.27 -12.58 5.32
CA LEU A 82 -3.14 -13.04 6.12
C LEU A 82 -3.65 -14.02 7.18
N ARG A 83 -2.86 -15.06 7.46
CA ARG A 83 -3.07 -15.91 8.63
C ARG A 83 -2.36 -15.32 9.83
N ILE A 84 -3.06 -15.20 10.96
CA ILE A 84 -2.55 -14.59 12.18
C ILE A 84 -2.34 -15.68 13.23
N GLU A 85 -1.08 -16.05 13.47
CA GLU A 85 -0.71 -17.08 14.46
C GLU A 85 -0.49 -16.49 15.86
N ARG A 86 -0.07 -15.23 15.92
CA ARG A 86 0.24 -14.49 17.15
C ARG A 86 -0.02 -13.01 16.95
N THR A 87 -0.04 -12.24 18.04
CA THR A 87 -0.09 -10.77 17.97
C THR A 87 0.93 -10.27 16.95
N THR A 88 0.46 -9.48 15.99
CA THR A 88 1.20 -9.10 14.80
C THR A 88 1.18 -7.60 14.61
N GLU A 89 2.38 -7.02 14.61
CA GLU A 89 2.63 -5.66 14.15
C GLU A 89 2.76 -5.67 12.62
N LEU A 90 1.90 -4.94 11.93
CA LEU A 90 1.87 -4.81 10.48
C LEU A 90 2.46 -3.45 10.09
N ALA A 91 3.46 -3.47 9.21
CA ALA A 91 4.02 -2.28 8.59
C ALA A 91 3.76 -2.32 7.08
N PHE A 92 3.14 -1.27 6.55
CA PHE A 92 2.83 -1.08 5.15
C PHE A 92 3.73 0.00 4.58
N THR A 93 4.33 -0.24 3.42
CA THR A 93 5.19 0.71 2.73
C THR A 93 4.83 0.76 1.26
N TRP A 94 4.28 1.90 0.83
CA TRP A 94 4.15 2.22 -0.59
C TRP A 94 5.41 2.94 -1.04
N LEU A 95 6.08 2.37 -2.03
CA LEU A 95 7.27 2.92 -2.67
C LEU A 95 6.84 3.63 -3.95
N HIS A 96 7.30 4.86 -4.13
CA HIS A 96 7.13 5.63 -5.35
C HIS A 96 8.31 5.39 -6.30
N GLU A 97 8.11 5.53 -7.61
CA GLU A 97 9.14 5.27 -8.63
C GLU A 97 10.37 6.20 -8.51
N ASP A 98 10.21 7.39 -7.93
CA ASP A 98 11.30 8.34 -7.67
C ASP A 98 12.04 8.11 -6.34
N GLY A 99 11.77 7.00 -5.66
CA GLY A 99 12.41 6.62 -4.40
C GLY A 99 11.80 7.24 -3.14
N ARG A 100 10.75 8.06 -3.25
CA ARG A 100 9.94 8.47 -2.09
C ARG A 100 9.13 7.29 -1.56
N SER A 101 8.66 7.39 -0.32
CA SER A 101 7.80 6.38 0.29
C SER A 101 6.74 6.98 1.19
N LEU A 102 5.67 6.20 1.38
CA LEU A 102 4.61 6.44 2.34
C LEU A 102 4.42 5.19 3.18
N THR A 103 4.28 5.37 4.50
CA THR A 103 4.17 4.27 5.44
C THR A 103 2.90 4.34 6.26
N ALA A 104 2.37 3.19 6.64
CA ALA A 104 1.32 3.07 7.64
C ALA A 104 1.59 1.84 8.53
N ALA A 105 1.03 1.84 9.74
CA ALA A 105 1.15 0.72 10.65
C ALA A 105 -0.23 0.36 11.22
N ALA A 106 -0.39 -0.91 11.56
CA ALA A 106 -1.54 -1.42 12.28
C ALA A 106 -1.12 -2.63 13.12
N ARG A 107 -1.97 -3.00 14.08
CA ARG A 107 -1.71 -4.13 14.96
C ARG A 107 -2.94 -5.03 15.01
N ILE A 108 -2.71 -6.33 14.99
CA ILE A 108 -3.72 -7.35 15.27
C ILE A 108 -3.31 -8.07 16.55
N VAL A 109 -4.16 -8.06 17.57
CA VAL A 109 -3.93 -8.77 18.83
C VAL A 109 -4.53 -10.17 18.75
N VAL A 110 -3.76 -11.19 19.08
CA VAL A 110 -4.32 -12.54 19.23
C VAL A 110 -4.91 -12.70 20.62
N ALA A 111 -6.17 -13.13 20.66
CA ALA A 111 -6.92 -13.44 21.88
C ALA A 111 -6.82 -14.93 22.24
#